data_AF-A0AAD4C2W7-F1
#
_entry.id   AF-A0AAD4C2W7-F1
#
_cell.length_a   1.000
_cell.length_b   1.000
_cell.length_c   1.000
_cell.angle_alpha   90.00
_cell.angle_beta   90.00
_cell.angle_gamma   90.00
#
_symmetry.space_group_name_H-M   'P 1'
#
loop_
_entity.id
_entity.type
_entity.pdbx_description
1 polymer ?
#
loop_
_entity_poly.entity_id
_entity_poly.type
_entity_poly.pdbx_seq_one_letter_code
_entity_poly.pdbx_strand_id
1 'polypeptide(L)'
;MSQKPLRFRVPNIKFRVLVVGRANAGKTSILQRVCETTESPKIYRINHMGRHEEMVRFTPTTERGDHDIEDELVFTNHDGYVFHDSCGFESGNEAELQIVQNFVREKAAAPRLKDRLHAVWYCIPMENDRPILDMKFFGVICPDKNGVYCV
;
A
#
# COMPACT_ATOMS: atom_id res chain seq x y z
N MET A 1 2.72 23.78 -43.94
CA MET A 1 3.48 22.87 -43.04
C MET A 1 2.62 22.62 -41.80
N SER A 2 2.05 21.42 -41.65
CA SER A 2 1.21 21.06 -40.51
C SER A 2 2.10 20.51 -39.40
N GLN A 3 2.18 21.20 -38.26
CA GLN A 3 2.88 20.69 -37.08
C GLN A 3 2.08 19.50 -36.52
N LYS A 4 2.67 18.31 -36.57
CA LYS A 4 2.13 17.14 -35.85
C LYS A 4 2.32 17.38 -34.35
N PRO A 5 1.29 17.19 -33.51
CA PRO A 5 1.43 17.38 -32.08
C PRO A 5 2.46 16.38 -31.55
N LEU A 6 3.45 16.88 -30.81
CA LEU A 6 4.35 16.03 -30.03
C LEU A 6 3.49 15.30 -29.00
N ARG A 7 3.16 14.03 -29.27
CA ARG A 7 2.59 13.14 -28.27
C ARG A 7 3.68 12.86 -27.24
N PHE A 8 3.75 13.68 -26.20
CA PHE A 8 4.43 13.29 -24.97
C PHE A 8 3.75 12.00 -24.51
N ARG A 9 4.45 10.87 -24.61
CA ARG A 9 4.02 9.64 -23.94
C ARG A 9 4.14 9.93 -22.45
N VAL A 10 3.01 10.21 -21.80
CA VAL A 10 2.95 10.23 -20.35
C VAL A 10 3.42 8.84 -19.90
N PRO A 11 4.50 8.73 -19.12
CA PRO A 11 4.95 7.43 -18.66
C PRO A 11 3.83 6.81 -17.82
N ASN A 12 3.51 5.55 -18.10
CA ASN A 12 2.51 4.79 -17.34
C ASN A 12 3.10 4.44 -15.96
N ILE A 13 3.10 5.43 -15.07
CA ILE A 13 3.57 5.34 -13.70
C ILE A 13 2.33 5.33 -12.80
N LYS A 14 2.24 4.32 -11.94
CA LYS A 14 1.25 4.29 -10.86
C LYS A 14 1.89 4.75 -9.56
N PHE A 15 1.15 5.55 -8.80
CA PHE A 15 1.55 5.99 -7.47
C PHE A 15 1.25 4.88 -6.47
N ARG A 16 2.30 4.37 -5.80
CA ARG A 16 2.23 3.22 -4.90
C ARG A 16 2.23 3.65 -3.46
N VAL A 17 1.23 3.22 -2.70
CA VAL A 17 1.04 3.60 -1.30
C VAL A 17 0.93 2.35 -0.44
N LEU A 18 1.72 2.29 0.63
CA LEU A 18 1.55 1.27 1.66
C LEU A 18 0.66 1.85 2.75
N VAL A 19 -0.46 1.18 3.06
CA VAL A 19 -1.33 1.52 4.18
C VAL A 19 -0.99 0.61 5.36
N VAL A 20 -0.45 1.22 6.41
CA VAL A 20 -0.04 0.56 7.64
C VAL A 20 -1.01 0.95 8.75
N GLY A 21 -1.33 0.01 9.63
CA GLY A 21 -2.12 0.30 10.81
C GLY A 21 -2.64 -0.99 11.44
N ARG A 22 -3.13 -0.87 12.67
CA ARG A 22 -3.66 -2.02 13.41
C ARG A 22 -4.80 -2.69 12.65
N ALA A 23 -5.05 -3.96 12.99
CA ALA A 23 -6.27 -4.62 12.56
C ALA A 23 -7.48 -3.74 12.91
N ASN A 24 -8.41 -3.59 11.97
CA ASN A 24 -9.62 -2.76 12.13
C ASN A 24 -9.39 -1.25 12.30
N ALA A 25 -8.18 -0.72 12.06
CA ALA A 25 -7.92 0.72 12.09
C ALA A 25 -8.59 1.53 10.95
N GLY A 26 -9.51 0.94 10.19
CA GLY A 26 -10.22 1.60 9.09
C GLY A 26 -9.44 1.71 7.77
N LYS A 27 -8.35 0.94 7.58
CA LYS A 27 -7.50 0.97 6.37
C LYS A 27 -8.29 0.85 5.06
N THR A 28 -9.09 -0.22 4.93
CA THR A 28 -9.92 -0.43 3.73
C THR A 28 -10.97 0.68 3.56
N SER A 29 -11.56 1.16 4.66
CA SER A 29 -12.56 2.22 4.64
C SER A 29 -11.98 3.55 4.15
N ILE A 30 -10.76 3.91 4.55
CA ILE A 30 -10.12 5.13 4.04
C ILE A 30 -9.73 5.00 2.57
N LEU A 31 -9.29 3.83 2.12
CA LEU A 31 -9.01 3.57 0.70
C LEU A 31 -10.26 3.74 -0.17
N GLN A 32 -11.38 3.17 0.25
CA GLN A 32 -12.69 3.34 -0.40
C GLN A 32 -13.10 4.82 -0.47
N ARG A 33 -12.92 5.56 0.63
CA ARG A 33 -13.26 6.98 0.69
C ARG A 33 -12.39 7.84 -0.23
N VAL A 34 -11.07 7.62 -0.23
CA VAL A 34 -10.11 8.31 -1.11
C VAL A 34 -10.39 8.02 -2.58
N CYS A 35 -10.81 6.79 -2.88
CA CYS A 35 -11.11 6.36 -4.24
C CYS A 35 -12.58 6.60 -4.63
N GLU A 36 -13.31 7.42 -3.87
CA GLU A 36 -14.70 7.83 -4.11
C GLU A 36 -15.63 6.65 -4.49
N THR A 37 -15.45 5.51 -3.82
CA THR A 37 -16.15 4.27 -4.16
C THR A 37 -16.50 3.46 -2.93
N THR A 38 -17.57 2.69 -3.02
CA THR A 38 -17.93 1.65 -2.04
C THR A 38 -17.57 0.25 -2.53
N GLU A 39 -17.04 0.14 -3.75
CA GLU A 39 -16.62 -1.13 -4.32
C GLU A 39 -15.30 -1.60 -3.70
N SER A 40 -15.14 -2.91 -3.60
CA SER A 40 -13.85 -3.51 -3.22
C SER A 40 -12.83 -3.31 -4.34
N PRO A 41 -11.53 -3.12 -4.00
CA PRO A 41 -10.49 -3.10 -5.01
C PRO A 41 -10.36 -4.46 -5.70
N LYS A 42 -9.83 -4.44 -6.92
CA LYS A 42 -9.26 -5.62 -7.55
C LYS A 42 -7.91 -5.91 -6.92
N ILE A 43 -7.64 -7.18 -6.65
CA ILE A 43 -6.38 -7.64 -6.08
C ILE A 43 -5.56 -8.28 -7.19
N TYR A 44 -4.31 -7.88 -7.34
CA TYR A 44 -3.37 -8.53 -8.24
C TYR A 44 -2.19 -9.10 -7.45
N ARG A 45 -1.94 -10.41 -7.61
CA ARG A 45 -0.77 -11.09 -7.04
C ARG A 45 0.23 -11.38 -8.13
N ILE A 46 1.52 -11.19 -7.85
CA ILE A 46 2.58 -11.55 -8.78
C ILE A 46 2.88 -13.05 -8.60
N ASN A 47 2.68 -13.84 -9.65
CA ASN A 47 2.97 -15.27 -9.61
C ASN A 47 4.48 -15.55 -9.74
N HIS A 48 4.86 -16.83 -9.59
CA HIS A 48 6.26 -17.29 -9.72
C HIS A 48 6.91 -17.03 -11.09
N MET A 49 6.11 -16.70 -12.11
CA MET A 49 6.58 -16.30 -13.44
C MET A 49 6.69 -14.78 -13.61
N GLY A 50 6.43 -13.99 -12.56
CA GLY A 50 6.45 -12.53 -12.61
C GLY A 50 5.23 -11.90 -13.30
N ARG A 51 4.12 -12.64 -13.44
CA ARG A 51 2.88 -12.13 -14.05
C ARG A 51 1.89 -11.71 -12.98
N HIS A 52 1.20 -10.60 -13.21
CA HIS A 52 0.07 -10.17 -12.38
C HIS A 52 -1.14 -11.04 -12.70
N GLU A 53 -1.61 -11.77 -11.69
CA GLU A 53 -2.84 -12.55 -11.73
C GLU A 53 -3.90 -11.83 -10.88
N GLU A 54 -5.06 -11.54 -11.48
CA GLU A 54 -6.20 -10.99 -10.75
C GLU A 54 -6.74 -12.07 -9.80
N MET A 55 -6.61 -11.86 -8.49
CA MET A 55 -7.24 -12.71 -7.49
C MET A 55 -8.72 -12.35 -7.35
N VAL A 56 -9.56 -13.37 -7.11
CA VAL A 56 -11.01 -13.21 -6.98
C VAL A 56 -11.32 -12.19 -5.88
N ARG A 57 -12.32 -11.32 -6.15
CA ARG A 57 -12.75 -10.15 -5.36
C ARG A 57 -12.47 -10.26 -3.86
N PHE A 58 -11.92 -9.20 -3.29
CA PHE A 58 -11.84 -8.92 -1.85
C PHE A 58 -13.24 -9.09 -1.22
N THR A 59 -13.59 -10.29 -0.78
CA THR A 59 -14.72 -10.49 0.12
C THR A 59 -14.20 -10.19 1.52
N PRO A 60 -14.69 -9.16 2.22
CA PRO A 60 -14.25 -8.83 3.58
C PRO A 60 -14.47 -9.99 4.59
N THR A 61 -15.16 -11.04 4.15
CA THR A 61 -15.51 -12.26 4.89
C THR A 61 -14.58 -13.45 4.65
N THR A 62 -13.71 -13.44 3.62
CA THR A 62 -12.71 -14.52 3.50
C THR A 62 -11.58 -14.25 4.50
N GLU A 63 -11.16 -15.33 5.13
CA GLU A 63 -10.26 -15.35 6.27
C GLU A 63 -9.03 -14.47 6.04
N ARG A 64 -8.69 -13.66 7.06
CA ARG A 64 -7.52 -12.77 7.13
C ARG A 64 -6.16 -13.44 6.87
N GLY A 65 -6.14 -14.74 6.57
CA GLY A 65 -4.95 -15.57 6.44
C GLY A 65 -4.36 -15.69 5.03
N ASP A 66 -5.02 -15.23 3.96
CA ASP A 66 -4.50 -15.32 2.58
C ASP A 66 -4.10 -13.95 1.99
N HIS A 67 -3.90 -12.95 2.85
CA HIS A 67 -3.58 -11.60 2.43
C HIS A 67 -2.06 -11.34 2.50
N ASP A 68 -1.46 -10.96 1.37
CA ASP A 68 -0.04 -10.66 1.26
C ASP A 68 0.17 -9.14 1.11
N ILE A 69 1.18 -8.59 1.78
CA ILE A 69 1.56 -7.17 1.65
C ILE A 69 2.01 -6.84 0.21
N GLU A 70 2.49 -7.84 -0.53
CA GLU A 70 2.88 -7.72 -1.94
C GLU A 70 1.68 -7.63 -2.89
N ASP A 71 0.47 -7.97 -2.42
CA ASP A 71 -0.74 -7.89 -3.23
C ASP A 71 -1.03 -6.43 -3.61
N GLU A 72 -1.32 -6.21 -4.89
CA GLU A 72 -1.66 -4.89 -5.42
C GLU A 72 -3.17 -4.68 -5.38
N LEU A 73 -3.63 -3.70 -4.61
CA LEU A 73 -5.01 -3.26 -4.56
C LEU A 73 -5.22 -2.12 -5.55
N VAL A 74 -6.08 -2.32 -6.54
CA VAL A 74 -6.38 -1.34 -7.59
C VAL A 74 -7.89 -1.08 -7.65
N PHE A 75 -8.28 0.17 -7.47
CA PHE A 75 -9.67 0.59 -7.63
C PHE A 75 -9.92 0.97 -9.10
N THR A 76 -11.04 0.48 -9.64
CA THR A 76 -11.42 0.66 -11.06
C THR A 76 -11.52 2.13 -11.48
N ASN A 77 -11.94 3.00 -10.57
CA ASN A 77 -12.09 4.45 -10.80
C ASN A 77 -10.79 5.24 -10.56
N HIS A 78 -9.72 4.60 -10.06
CA HIS A 78 -8.44 5.24 -9.73
C HIS A 78 -7.26 4.35 -10.14
N ASP A 79 -7.11 4.12 -11.44
CA ASP A 79 -6.09 3.24 -12.03
C ASP A 79 -4.64 3.76 -11.90
N GLY A 80 -4.50 5.07 -11.64
CA GLY A 80 -3.23 5.73 -11.35
C GLY A 80 -2.62 5.37 -9.98
N TYR A 81 -3.35 4.64 -9.13
CA TYR A 81 -2.87 4.21 -7.81
C TYR A 81 -2.71 2.70 -7.72
N VAL A 82 -1.75 2.28 -6.90
CA VAL A 82 -1.66 0.92 -6.36
C VAL A 82 -1.52 1.02 -4.86
N PHE A 83 -2.42 0.37 -4.13
CA PHE A 83 -2.33 0.30 -2.68
C PHE A 83 -1.82 -1.08 -2.25
N HIS A 84 -1.04 -1.08 -1.18
CA HIS A 84 -0.60 -2.28 -0.46
C HIS A 84 -1.15 -2.17 0.96
N ASP A 85 -1.71 -3.24 1.50
CA ASP A 85 -2.29 -3.26 2.85
C ASP A 85 -1.42 -4.13 3.78
N SER A 86 -1.01 -3.57 4.92
CA SER A 86 -0.28 -4.33 5.95
C SER A 86 -1.16 -5.37 6.67
N CYS A 87 -2.47 -5.43 6.39
CA CYS A 87 -3.45 -6.40 6.87
C CYS A 87 -3.69 -6.47 8.39
N GLY A 88 -3.11 -5.52 9.12
CA GLY A 88 -3.23 -5.43 10.58
C GLY A 88 -1.87 -5.65 11.22
N PHE A 89 -1.23 -4.56 11.59
CA PHE A 89 -0.06 -4.55 12.44
C PHE A 89 -0.53 -4.67 13.91
N GLU A 90 -0.51 -5.86 14.49
CA GLU A 90 -0.79 -6.03 15.91
C GLU A 90 0.43 -5.57 16.72
N SER A 91 0.26 -4.45 17.45
CA SER A 91 1.30 -3.81 18.24
C SER A 91 1.97 -4.83 19.18
N GLY A 92 3.14 -5.34 18.80
CA GLY A 92 3.91 -6.34 19.56
C GLY A 92 4.42 -7.53 18.75
N ASN A 93 3.94 -7.77 17.52
CA ASN A 93 4.43 -8.87 16.69
C ASN A 93 5.67 -8.43 15.89
N GLU A 94 6.85 -8.88 16.31
CA GLU A 94 8.14 -8.58 15.64
C GLU A 94 8.16 -9.10 14.19
N ALA A 95 7.48 -10.21 13.90
CA ALA A 95 7.40 -10.76 12.55
C ALA A 95 6.64 -9.84 11.59
N GLU A 96 5.53 -9.25 12.02
CA GLU A 96 4.76 -8.28 11.21
C GLU A 96 5.55 -7.00 10.96
N LEU A 97 6.26 -6.49 11.99
CA LEU A 97 7.16 -5.34 11.82
C LEU A 97 8.24 -5.63 10.78
N GLN A 98 8.83 -6.83 10.82
CA GLN A 98 9.86 -7.22 9.89
C GLN A 98 9.33 -7.37 8.46
N ILE A 99 8.11 -7.91 8.27
CA ILE A 99 7.44 -7.95 6.97
C ILE A 99 7.29 -6.54 6.39
N VAL A 100 6.75 -5.61 7.18
CA VAL A 100 6.57 -4.21 6.75
C VAL A 100 7.91 -3.54 6.44
N GLN A 101 8.92 -3.68 7.30
CA GLN A 101 10.25 -3.11 7.07
C GLN A 101 10.93 -3.68 5.82
N ASN A 102 10.80 -4.99 5.58
CA ASN A 102 11.36 -5.63 4.40
C ASN A 102 10.67 -5.13 3.13
N PHE A 103 9.34 -5.08 3.13
CA PHE A 103 8.56 -4.52 2.02
C PHE A 103 8.97 -3.07 1.71
N VAL A 104 9.00 -2.21 2.73
CA VAL A 104 9.41 -0.80 2.56
C VAL A 104 10.82 -0.71 1.99
N ARG A 105 11.78 -1.48 2.53
CA ARG A 105 13.17 -1.47 2.05
C ARG A 105 13.27 -1.92 0.59
N GLU A 106 12.62 -3.02 0.23
CA GLU A 106 12.64 -3.56 -1.12
C GLU A 106 12.01 -2.59 -2.12
N LYS A 107 10.78 -2.12 -1.86
CA LYS A 107 10.07 -1.21 -2.76
C LYS A 107 10.73 0.17 -2.81
N ALA A 108 11.30 0.68 -1.72
CA ALA A 108 12.05 1.92 -1.73
C ALA A 108 13.30 1.83 -2.63
N ALA A 109 14.01 0.69 -2.58
CA ALA A 109 15.22 0.44 -3.35
C ALA A 109 14.95 -0.01 -4.80
N ALA A 110 13.69 -0.17 -5.21
CA ALA A 110 13.36 -0.67 -6.54
C ALA A 110 14.00 0.19 -7.65
N PRO A 111 14.60 -0.41 -8.69
CA PRO A 111 15.38 0.34 -9.69
C PRO A 111 14.51 1.21 -10.59
N ARG A 112 13.25 0.81 -10.80
CA ARG A 112 12.30 1.49 -11.68
C ARG A 112 11.29 2.27 -10.86
N LEU A 113 11.05 3.53 -11.22
CA LEU A 113 10.08 4.40 -10.53
C LEU A 113 8.69 3.75 -10.42
N LYS A 114 8.22 3.10 -11.49
CA LYS A 114 6.93 2.40 -11.49
C LYS A 114 6.81 1.24 -10.50
N ASP A 115 7.93 0.75 -9.98
CA ASP A 115 7.99 -0.37 -9.03
C ASP A 115 8.33 0.14 -7.60
N ARG A 116 8.58 1.46 -7.43
CA ARG A 116 8.93 2.05 -6.14
C ARG A 116 7.72 2.34 -5.27
N LEU A 117 7.91 2.23 -3.95
CA LEU A 117 6.96 2.81 -2.99
C LEU A 117 7.07 4.33 -3.00
N HIS A 118 5.93 5.01 -3.05
CA HIS A 118 5.87 6.48 -3.14
C HIS A 118 5.43 7.14 -1.83
N ALA A 119 4.58 6.48 -1.04
CA ALA A 119 4.14 6.96 0.25
C ALA A 119 3.81 5.81 1.21
N VAL A 120 3.87 6.11 2.51
CA VAL A 120 3.37 5.25 3.60
C VAL A 120 2.27 6.01 4.32
N TRP A 121 1.07 5.46 4.39
CA TRP A 121 -0.05 6.00 5.16
C TRP A 121 -0.22 5.21 6.44
N TYR A 122 -0.12 5.88 7.59
CA TYR A 122 -0.25 5.24 8.89
C TYR A 122 -1.62 5.54 9.51
N CYS A 123 -2.50 4.53 9.56
CA CYS A 123 -3.85 4.62 10.11
C CYS A 123 -3.81 4.41 11.63
N ILE A 124 -4.07 5.49 12.38
CA ILE A 124 -4.17 5.49 13.84
C ILE A 124 -5.66 5.48 14.23
N PRO A 125 -6.16 4.44 14.91
CA PRO A 125 -7.53 4.43 15.40
C PRO A 125 -7.71 5.49 16.50
N MET A 126 -8.78 6.29 16.40
CA MET A 126 -9.08 7.36 17.35
C MET A 126 -9.81 6.86 18.62
N GLU A 127 -10.09 5.56 18.70
CA GLU A 127 -10.86 4.93 19.80
C GLU A 127 -10.03 4.66 21.07
N ASN A 128 -8.69 4.80 21.01
CA ASN A 128 -7.83 4.65 22.17
C ASN A 128 -7.50 6.02 22.77
N ASP A 129 -7.63 6.17 24.09
CA ASP A 129 -7.30 7.39 24.86
C ASP A 129 -5.84 7.87 24.72
N ARG A 130 -4.97 7.13 24.00
CA ARG A 130 -3.54 7.44 23.81
C ARG A 130 -3.02 7.10 22.41
N PRO A 131 -3.14 8.02 21.43
CA PRO A 131 -2.46 7.93 20.12
C PRO A 131 -0.93 7.78 20.22
N ILE A 132 -0.36 8.20 21.36
CA ILE A 132 1.09 8.23 21.64
C ILE A 132 1.73 6.83 21.64
N LEU A 133 0.97 5.76 21.98
CA LEU A 133 1.53 4.41 22.00
C LEU A 133 1.79 3.86 20.59
N ASP A 134 0.91 4.15 19.64
CA ASP A 134 1.03 3.70 18.25
C ASP A 134 2.12 4.50 17.49
N MET A 135 2.34 5.76 17.86
CA MET A 135 3.35 6.62 17.21
C MET A 135 4.80 6.19 17.45
N LYS A 136 5.08 5.44 18.53
CA LYS A 136 6.43 4.87 18.78
C LYS A 136 6.87 3.90 17.67
N PHE A 137 5.91 3.29 16.98
CA PHE A 137 6.19 2.33 15.91
C PHE A 137 6.48 3.02 14.57
N PHE A 138 6.02 4.25 14.37
CA PHE A 138 6.29 4.97 13.13
C PHE A 138 7.80 5.19 12.90
N GLY A 139 8.53 5.52 13.98
CA GLY A 139 9.99 5.71 13.94
C GLY A 139 10.80 4.45 13.60
N VAL A 140 10.18 3.26 13.59
CA VAL A 140 10.86 1.99 13.25
C VAL A 140 10.43 1.43 11.89
N ILE A 141 9.36 1.94 11.26
CA ILE A 141 8.91 1.46 9.93
C ILE A 141 9.97 1.76 8.87
N CYS A 142 10.63 2.92 8.96
CA CYS A 142 11.72 3.31 8.08
C CYS A 142 13.07 3.12 8.80
N PRO A 143 13.79 2.01 8.57
CA PRO A 143 15.06 1.75 9.24
C PRO A 143 16.19 2.70 8.79
N ASP A 144 16.05 3.37 7.65
CA ASP A 144 17.05 4.32 7.16
C ASP A 144 16.86 5.71 7.76
N LYS A 145 17.87 6.14 8.51
CA LYS A 145 17.98 7.47 9.14
C LYS A 145 18.01 8.65 8.16
N ASN A 146 17.90 8.39 6.85
CA ASN A 146 17.94 9.41 5.79
C ASN A 146 16.58 10.05 5.51
N GLY A 147 15.49 9.62 6.16
CA GLY A 147 14.21 10.35 6.17
C GLY A 147 13.50 10.49 4.82
N VAL A 148 13.81 9.65 3.84
CA VAL A 148 13.37 9.86 2.44
C VAL A 148 11.93 9.37 2.17
N TYR A 149 11.31 8.63 3.09
CA TYR A 149 10.09 7.86 2.77
C TYR A 149 8.86 8.18 3.64
N CYS A 150 8.98 9.13 4.57
CA CYS A 150 7.88 9.56 5.43
C CYS A 150 7.55 11.03 5.12
N VAL A 151 6.49 11.25 4.34
CA VAL A 151 5.84 12.57 4.21
C VAL A 151 4.47 12.48 4.84
#